data_AF-A0A850GF06-F1
#
_entry.id   AF-A0A850GF06-F1
#
_cell.length_a   1.000
_cell.length_b   1.000
_cell.length_c   1.000
_cell.angle_alpha   90.00
_cell.angle_beta   90.00
_cell.angle_gamma   90.00
#
_symmetry.space_group_name_H-M   'P 1'
#
loop_
_entity.id
_entity.type
_entity.pdbx_description
1 polymer ?
#
loop_
_entity_poly.entity_id
_entity_poly.type
_entity_poly.pdbx_seq_one_letter_code
_entity_poly.pdbx_strand_id
1 'polypeptide(L)'
;MSDEPTLRQAVLDDPDADAPRLDYADWCAQQPDPVTQARAELIRAQIRLTTMSIGAASGLLSSIQALLQAHAAAWAAPIAPFVSAHHFVRGFIEHVELSARQLLDHGAALFAHAPIRHVDLLAIRDVDEGLFTCPQLAKVRTLGLDRLGLYDIHLKLLAASGLFGELRWLSGVDNNFGFDAYVALAKSASLAKLEYADFGRNPVDPVETLGFDGAEVVAAEMPSAGQALEQRFGHLEWLHREHKPGGRYAYG
;
A
#
# COMPACT_ATOMS: atom_id res chain seq x y z
N MET A 1 29.53 -13.29 9.81
CA MET A 1 28.65 -12.40 9.03
C MET A 1 27.40 -13.18 8.72
N SER A 2 26.21 -12.60 8.89
CA SER A 2 24.96 -13.25 8.46
C SER A 2 24.98 -13.48 6.95
N ASP A 3 24.40 -14.58 6.49
CA ASP A 3 24.24 -14.87 5.06
C ASP A 3 23.02 -14.14 4.48
N GLU A 4 22.95 -14.08 3.14
CA GLU A 4 21.85 -13.40 2.42
C GLU A 4 20.45 -13.85 2.87
N PRO A 5 20.15 -15.16 2.99
CA PRO A 5 18.82 -15.60 3.38
C PRO A 5 18.41 -15.09 4.77
N THR A 6 19.33 -15.08 5.74
CA THR A 6 19.05 -14.58 7.10
C THR A 6 18.75 -13.09 7.08
N LEU A 7 19.54 -12.29 6.35
CA LEU A 7 19.34 -10.84 6.25
C LEU A 7 18.04 -10.51 5.52
N ARG A 8 17.72 -11.24 4.45
CA ARG A 8 16.45 -11.07 3.74
C ARG A 8 15.27 -11.42 4.64
N GLN A 9 15.37 -12.51 5.40
CA GLN A 9 14.30 -12.92 6.32
C GLN A 9 14.06 -11.86 7.40
N ALA A 10 15.11 -11.22 7.94
CA ALA A 10 14.97 -10.13 8.90
C ALA A 10 14.15 -8.94 8.35
N VAL A 11 14.27 -8.63 7.04
CA VAL A 11 13.44 -7.61 6.38
C VAL A 11 11.99 -8.06 6.22
N LEU A 12 11.74 -9.36 6.01
CA LEU A 12 10.38 -9.92 5.93
C LEU A 12 9.68 -9.96 7.29
N ASP A 13 10.45 -10.19 8.36
CA ASP A 13 9.95 -10.28 9.73
C ASP A 13 9.64 -8.90 10.32
N ASP A 14 10.44 -7.88 9.98
CA ASP A 14 10.18 -6.47 10.32
C ASP A 14 10.21 -5.56 9.06
N PRO A 15 9.13 -5.59 8.26
CA PRO A 15 9.03 -4.82 7.04
C PRO A 15 8.82 -3.32 7.28
N ASP A 16 8.91 -2.81 8.51
CA ASP A 16 8.79 -1.38 8.79
C ASP A 16 10.09 -0.76 9.25
N ALA A 17 10.95 -1.54 9.90
CA ALA A 17 12.23 -1.06 10.36
C ALA A 17 13.24 -0.85 9.21
N ASP A 18 13.89 0.32 9.23
CA ASP A 18 14.97 0.60 8.29
C ASP A 18 16.26 -0.17 8.66
N ALA A 19 16.44 -0.58 9.92
CA ALA A 19 17.61 -1.30 10.41
C ALA A 19 17.91 -2.62 9.65
N PRO A 20 17.00 -3.60 9.54
CA PRO A 20 17.27 -4.84 8.78
C PRO A 20 17.53 -4.57 7.29
N ARG A 21 16.95 -3.50 6.73
CA ARG A 21 17.21 -3.09 5.34
C ARG A 21 18.63 -2.56 5.17
N LEU A 22 19.11 -1.76 6.13
CA LEU A 22 20.47 -1.23 6.13
C LEU A 22 21.50 -2.35 6.35
N ASP A 23 21.22 -3.33 7.21
CA ASP A 23 22.06 -4.52 7.37
C ASP A 23 22.17 -5.32 6.06
N TYR A 24 21.05 -5.52 5.35
CA TYR A 24 21.04 -6.13 4.02
C TYR A 24 21.83 -5.30 2.99
N ALA A 25 21.71 -3.97 3.03
CA ALA A 25 22.48 -3.08 2.16
C ALA A 25 23.99 -3.14 2.43
N ASP A 26 24.39 -3.25 3.69
CA ASP A 26 25.80 -3.39 4.08
C ASP A 26 26.39 -4.71 3.56
N TRP A 27 25.60 -5.79 3.59
CA TRP A 27 25.98 -7.06 2.96
C TRP A 27 26.07 -6.95 1.44
N CYS A 28 25.08 -6.33 0.78
CA CYS A 28 25.07 -6.13 -0.67
C CYS A 28 26.30 -5.36 -1.17
N ALA A 29 26.72 -4.32 -0.45
CA ALA A 29 27.88 -3.50 -0.79
C ALA A 29 29.21 -4.27 -0.76
N GLN A 30 29.26 -5.41 -0.05
CA GLN A 30 30.46 -6.25 0.08
C GLN A 30 30.49 -7.39 -0.97
N GLN A 31 29.43 -7.56 -1.76
CA GLN A 31 29.38 -8.63 -2.76
C GLN A 31 30.21 -8.26 -4.00
N PRO A 32 30.80 -9.24 -4.71
CA PRO A 32 31.59 -8.97 -5.92
C PRO A 32 30.73 -8.62 -7.14
N ASP A 33 29.45 -8.98 -7.14
CA ASP A 33 28.52 -8.75 -8.25
C ASP A 33 28.03 -7.28 -8.26
N PRO A 34 28.23 -6.52 -9.35
CA PRO A 34 27.83 -5.11 -9.43
C PRO A 34 26.31 -4.90 -9.31
N VAL A 35 25.50 -5.85 -9.79
CA VAL A 35 24.03 -5.76 -9.68
C VAL A 35 23.60 -5.85 -8.20
N THR A 36 24.27 -6.71 -7.43
CA THR A 36 24.06 -6.83 -5.99
C THR A 36 24.59 -5.62 -5.23
N GLN A 37 25.76 -5.08 -5.60
CA GLN A 37 26.28 -3.84 -5.00
C GLN A 37 25.33 -2.65 -5.22
N ALA A 38 24.82 -2.48 -6.44
CA ALA A 38 23.85 -1.43 -6.77
C ALA A 38 22.56 -1.52 -5.93
N ARG A 39 22.23 -2.72 -5.41
CA ARG A 39 21.09 -2.91 -4.52
C ARG A 39 21.25 -2.16 -3.21
N ALA A 40 22.48 -2.11 -2.67
CA ALA A 40 22.79 -1.34 -1.47
C ALA A 40 22.54 0.16 -1.66
N GLU A 41 22.92 0.68 -2.84
CA GLU A 41 22.72 2.08 -3.19
C GLU A 41 21.23 2.42 -3.27
N LEU A 42 20.42 1.58 -3.92
CA LEU A 42 18.96 1.78 -3.98
C LEU A 42 18.33 1.82 -2.58
N ILE A 43 18.67 0.85 -1.71
CA ILE A 43 18.13 0.78 -0.34
C ILE A 43 18.43 2.07 0.42
N ARG A 44 19.72 2.47 0.48
CA ARG A 44 20.13 3.67 1.22
C ARG A 44 19.52 4.94 0.63
N ALA A 45 19.45 5.04 -0.70
CA ALA A 45 18.85 6.18 -1.38
C ALA A 45 17.35 6.32 -1.07
N GLN A 46 16.59 5.23 -1.18
CA GLN A 46 15.15 5.27 -0.89
C GLN A 46 14.84 5.46 0.60
N ILE A 47 15.64 4.92 1.51
CA ILE A 47 15.50 5.22 2.96
C ILE A 47 15.77 6.70 3.23
N ARG A 48 16.87 7.24 2.67
CA ARG A 48 17.20 8.66 2.82
C ARG A 48 16.10 9.58 2.29
N LEU A 49 15.44 9.19 1.19
CA LEU A 49 14.34 9.95 0.60
C LEU A 49 13.18 10.19 1.59
N THR A 50 12.94 9.24 2.52
CA THR A 50 11.82 9.32 3.48
C THR A 50 11.91 10.48 4.48
N THR A 51 13.07 11.10 4.63
CA THR A 51 13.30 12.23 5.55
C THR A 51 13.61 13.54 4.82
N MET A 52 13.55 13.54 3.48
CA MET A 52 13.88 14.72 2.68
C MET A 52 12.63 15.52 2.32
N SER A 53 12.79 16.85 2.21
CA SER A 53 11.77 17.69 1.59
C SER A 53 11.78 17.51 0.07
N ILE A 54 10.61 17.65 -0.56
CA ILE A 54 10.42 17.47 -2.01
C ILE A 54 11.42 18.30 -2.82
N GLY A 55 11.67 19.56 -2.42
CA GLY A 55 12.60 20.46 -3.11
C GLY A 55 14.06 20.02 -3.05
N ALA A 56 14.49 19.31 -2.01
CA ALA A 56 15.88 18.84 -1.86
C ALA A 56 16.12 17.46 -2.52
N ALA A 57 15.06 16.74 -2.90
CA ALA A 57 15.13 15.34 -3.32
C ALA A 57 15.47 15.13 -4.81
N SER A 58 15.37 16.16 -5.66
CA SER A 58 15.46 16.04 -7.13
C SER A 58 16.69 15.26 -7.64
N GLY A 59 17.89 15.55 -7.11
CA GLY A 59 19.11 14.84 -7.48
C GLY A 59 19.09 13.37 -7.07
N LEU A 60 18.59 13.07 -5.87
CA LEU A 60 18.48 11.70 -5.35
C LEU A 60 17.42 10.89 -6.12
N LEU A 61 16.31 11.51 -6.50
CA LEU A 61 15.28 10.90 -7.34
C LEU A 61 15.83 10.50 -8.71
N SER A 62 16.60 11.40 -9.34
CA SER A 62 17.29 11.08 -10.61
C SER A 62 18.22 9.87 -10.46
N SER A 63 19.00 9.80 -9.37
CA SER A 63 19.87 8.65 -9.10
C SER A 63 19.10 7.36 -8.85
N ILE A 64 18.00 7.41 -8.09
CA ILE A 64 17.11 6.25 -7.86
C ILE A 64 16.54 5.76 -9.19
N GLN A 65 16.06 6.66 -10.03
CA GLN A 65 15.51 6.31 -11.34
C GLN A 65 16.56 5.63 -12.24
N ALA A 66 17.80 6.14 -12.24
CA ALA A 66 18.89 5.53 -13.00
C ALA A 66 19.22 4.10 -12.50
N LEU A 67 19.27 3.90 -11.17
CA LEU A 67 19.47 2.56 -10.58
C LEU A 67 18.35 1.59 -10.96
N LEU A 68 17.09 2.03 -10.87
CA LEU A 68 15.93 1.22 -11.23
C LEU A 68 15.93 0.88 -12.72
N GLN A 69 16.20 1.86 -13.59
CA GLN A 69 16.27 1.62 -15.04
C GLN A 69 17.34 0.58 -15.39
N ALA A 70 18.49 0.59 -14.71
CA ALA A 70 19.59 -0.33 -14.98
C ALA A 70 19.39 -1.73 -14.39
N HIS A 71 18.77 -1.86 -13.22
CA HIS A 71 18.87 -3.09 -12.42
C HIS A 71 17.53 -3.68 -11.93
N ALA A 72 16.40 -2.95 -12.04
CA ALA A 72 15.11 -3.40 -11.51
C ALA A 72 14.71 -4.78 -12.03
N ALA A 73 14.89 -5.05 -13.32
CA ALA A 73 14.51 -6.32 -13.93
C ALA A 73 15.24 -7.53 -13.30
N ALA A 74 16.54 -7.38 -13.00
CA ALA A 74 17.32 -8.44 -12.37
C ALA A 74 16.85 -8.69 -10.92
N TRP A 75 16.63 -7.62 -10.16
CA TRP A 75 16.17 -7.73 -8.77
C TRP A 75 14.73 -8.24 -8.65
N ALA A 76 13.87 -7.93 -9.62
CA ALA A 76 12.47 -8.33 -9.63
C ALA A 76 12.23 -9.72 -10.22
N ALA A 77 13.24 -10.37 -10.81
CA ALA A 77 13.09 -11.65 -11.51
C ALA A 77 12.30 -12.74 -10.74
N PRO A 78 12.43 -12.89 -9.39
CA PRO A 78 11.64 -13.87 -8.64
C PRO A 78 10.13 -13.55 -8.53
N ILE A 79 9.73 -12.30 -8.74
CA ILE A 79 8.36 -11.81 -8.51
C ILE A 79 7.67 -11.39 -9.81
N ALA A 80 8.42 -10.78 -10.74
CA ALA A 80 7.92 -10.23 -11.98
C ALA A 80 7.01 -11.17 -12.80
N PRO A 81 7.26 -12.50 -12.86
CA PRO A 81 6.37 -13.42 -13.58
C PRO A 81 4.95 -13.53 -13.03
N PHE A 82 4.72 -13.13 -11.76
CA PHE A 82 3.45 -13.36 -11.05
C PHE A 82 2.60 -12.10 -10.89
N VAL A 83 3.13 -10.92 -11.26
CA VAL A 83 2.50 -9.61 -11.07
C VAL A 83 2.42 -8.85 -12.39
N SER A 84 1.47 -7.94 -12.50
CA SER A 84 1.34 -7.04 -13.66
C SER A 84 2.31 -5.86 -13.57
N ALA A 85 2.54 -5.35 -12.37
CA ALA A 85 3.56 -4.34 -12.09
C ALA A 85 4.11 -4.50 -10.67
N HIS A 86 5.28 -3.90 -10.43
CA HIS A 86 5.93 -3.87 -9.13
C HIS A 86 6.71 -2.57 -8.94
N HIS A 87 6.76 -2.09 -7.71
CA HIS A 87 7.47 -0.86 -7.36
C HIS A 87 8.41 -1.09 -6.19
N PHE A 88 9.61 -0.51 -6.27
CA PHE A 88 10.61 -0.59 -5.20
C PHE A 88 10.40 0.50 -4.17
N VAL A 89 10.47 0.10 -2.92
CA VAL A 89 10.21 0.90 -1.74
C VAL A 89 11.28 0.55 -0.74
N ARG A 90 12.06 1.55 -0.31
CA ARG A 90 13.20 1.36 0.60
C ARG A 90 14.11 0.18 0.18
N GLY A 91 14.23 0.00 -1.13
CA GLY A 91 15.03 -1.01 -1.81
C GLY A 91 14.47 -2.43 -1.83
N PHE A 92 13.16 -2.63 -1.59
CA PHE A 92 12.47 -3.92 -1.74
C PHE A 92 11.17 -3.75 -2.54
N ILE A 93 10.64 -4.83 -3.12
CA ILE A 93 9.30 -4.77 -3.73
C ILE A 93 8.29 -4.77 -2.58
N GLU A 94 7.76 -3.59 -2.23
CA GLU A 94 6.70 -3.48 -1.21
C GLU A 94 5.33 -3.23 -1.85
N HIS A 95 5.29 -2.83 -3.13
CA HIS A 95 4.06 -2.54 -3.87
C HIS A 95 3.96 -3.37 -5.14
N VAL A 96 2.83 -4.04 -5.31
CA VAL A 96 2.52 -4.87 -6.48
C VAL A 96 1.14 -4.55 -7.02
N GLU A 97 1.01 -4.66 -8.34
CA GLU A 97 -0.27 -4.61 -9.04
C GLU A 97 -0.52 -5.98 -9.67
N LEU A 98 -1.69 -6.57 -9.41
CA LEU A 98 -2.02 -7.92 -9.88
C LEU A 98 -3.54 -8.16 -9.86
N SER A 99 -4.01 -9.16 -10.58
CA SER A 99 -5.39 -9.65 -10.43
C SER A 99 -5.57 -10.43 -9.12
N ALA A 100 -6.80 -10.48 -8.60
CA ALA A 100 -7.16 -11.32 -7.47
C ALA A 100 -6.84 -12.80 -7.71
N ARG A 101 -7.01 -13.28 -8.95
CA ARG A 101 -6.64 -14.65 -9.33
C ARG A 101 -5.14 -14.91 -9.14
N GLN A 102 -4.29 -14.03 -9.64
CA GLN A 102 -2.83 -14.11 -9.44
C GLN A 102 -2.46 -14.07 -7.97
N LEU A 103 -3.10 -13.20 -7.18
CA LEU A 103 -2.86 -13.14 -5.74
C LEU A 103 -3.22 -14.47 -5.06
N LEU A 104 -4.35 -15.08 -5.41
CA LEU A 104 -4.76 -16.36 -4.83
C LEU A 104 -3.86 -17.53 -5.27
N ASP A 105 -3.39 -17.52 -6.52
CA ASP A 105 -2.51 -18.57 -7.04
C ASP A 105 -1.06 -18.47 -6.51
N HIS A 106 -0.56 -17.24 -6.33
CA HIS A 106 0.87 -16.99 -6.12
C HIS A 106 1.19 -16.21 -4.85
N GLY A 107 0.19 -15.76 -4.09
CA GLY A 107 0.35 -14.87 -2.93
C GLY A 107 1.32 -15.41 -1.89
N ALA A 108 1.24 -16.71 -1.56
CA ALA A 108 2.17 -17.31 -0.60
C ALA A 108 3.63 -17.21 -1.05
N ALA A 109 3.92 -17.44 -2.34
CA ALA A 109 5.26 -17.30 -2.89
C ALA A 109 5.71 -15.84 -2.94
N LEU A 110 4.83 -14.93 -3.40
CA LEU A 110 5.10 -13.50 -3.47
C LEU A 110 5.52 -12.92 -2.11
N PHE A 111 4.73 -13.19 -1.06
CA PHE A 111 4.97 -12.68 0.29
C PHE A 111 6.13 -13.38 1.02
N ALA A 112 6.61 -14.52 0.51
CA ALA A 112 7.83 -15.17 0.98
C ALA A 112 9.10 -14.58 0.34
N HIS A 113 8.97 -13.90 -0.81
CA HIS A 113 10.10 -13.31 -1.53
C HIS A 113 10.28 -11.82 -1.28
N ALA A 114 9.21 -11.09 -0.91
CA ALA A 114 9.30 -9.66 -0.67
C ALA A 114 8.36 -9.16 0.44
N PRO A 115 8.74 -8.07 1.13
CA PRO A 115 7.95 -7.45 2.20
C PRO A 115 6.76 -6.64 1.62
N ILE A 116 5.86 -7.29 0.88
CA ILE A 116 4.72 -6.63 0.23
C ILE A 116 3.78 -6.00 1.28
N ARG A 117 3.57 -4.69 1.19
CA ARG A 117 2.67 -3.90 2.05
C ARG A 117 1.58 -3.15 1.26
N HIS A 118 1.73 -3.00 -0.05
CA HIS A 118 0.79 -2.27 -0.91
C HIS A 118 0.35 -3.16 -2.07
N VAL A 119 -0.95 -3.30 -2.25
CA VAL A 119 -1.55 -4.16 -3.27
C VAL A 119 -2.63 -3.38 -4.00
N ASP A 120 -2.48 -3.24 -5.31
CA ASP A 120 -3.58 -2.79 -6.16
C ASP A 120 -4.13 -3.97 -6.96
N LEU A 121 -5.42 -4.22 -6.80
CA LEU A 121 -6.12 -5.23 -7.56
C LEU A 121 -6.58 -4.67 -8.89
N LEU A 122 -6.19 -5.34 -9.98
CA LEU A 122 -6.53 -4.93 -11.34
C LEU A 122 -7.79 -5.64 -11.89
N ALA A 123 -8.19 -6.75 -11.26
CA ALA A 123 -9.39 -7.52 -11.61
C ALA A 123 -9.77 -8.48 -10.48
N ILE A 124 -11.08 -8.68 -10.24
CA ILE A 124 -11.59 -9.57 -9.17
C ILE A 124 -12.49 -10.73 -9.66
N ARG A 125 -12.84 -10.78 -10.95
CA ARG A 125 -13.86 -11.71 -11.49
C ARG A 125 -13.72 -13.15 -10.96
N ASP A 126 -14.83 -13.68 -10.45
CA ASP A 126 -15.05 -15.08 -10.05
C ASP A 126 -14.29 -15.56 -8.79
N VAL A 127 -13.78 -14.65 -7.93
CA VAL A 127 -13.01 -15.04 -6.72
C VAL A 127 -13.34 -14.27 -5.43
N ASP A 128 -14.47 -13.57 -5.41
CA ASP A 128 -14.82 -12.54 -4.41
C ASP A 128 -14.71 -13.01 -2.95
N GLU A 129 -15.22 -14.20 -2.60
CA GLU A 129 -15.15 -14.72 -1.23
C GLU A 129 -13.73 -15.23 -0.85
N GLY A 130 -13.03 -15.83 -1.80
CA GLY A 130 -11.68 -16.36 -1.60
C GLY A 130 -10.65 -15.25 -1.38
N LEU A 131 -10.83 -14.10 -2.04
CA LEU A 131 -9.95 -12.95 -1.89
C LEU A 131 -9.96 -12.42 -0.45
N PHE A 132 -11.14 -12.16 0.11
CA PHE A 132 -11.25 -11.59 1.44
C PHE A 132 -10.92 -12.60 2.55
N THR A 133 -10.62 -13.86 2.22
CA THR A 133 -10.11 -14.87 3.16
C THR A 133 -8.62 -15.19 2.93
N CYS A 134 -7.95 -14.49 2.01
CA CYS A 134 -6.54 -14.67 1.69
C CYS A 134 -5.61 -14.17 2.83
N PRO A 135 -4.92 -15.06 3.57
CA PRO A 135 -4.16 -14.67 4.77
C PRO A 135 -2.99 -13.72 4.48
N GLN A 136 -2.48 -13.69 3.24
CA GLN A 136 -1.43 -12.76 2.83
C GLN A 136 -1.87 -11.29 2.94
N LEU A 137 -3.17 -11.01 2.75
CA LEU A 137 -3.72 -9.66 2.89
C LEU A 137 -3.64 -9.12 4.32
N ALA A 138 -3.44 -9.98 5.33
CA ALA A 138 -3.28 -9.52 6.71
C ALA A 138 -2.03 -8.67 6.96
N LYS A 139 -1.05 -8.73 6.05
CA LYS A 139 0.16 -7.91 6.11
C LYS A 139 0.01 -6.57 5.38
N VAL A 140 -1.03 -6.41 4.56
CA VAL A 140 -1.21 -5.26 3.66
C VAL A 140 -1.65 -4.02 4.43
N ARG A 141 -1.08 -2.87 4.06
CA ARG A 141 -1.38 -1.54 4.57
C ARG A 141 -2.19 -0.69 3.60
N THR A 142 -1.97 -0.88 2.32
CA THR A 142 -2.69 -0.18 1.26
C THR A 142 -3.31 -1.19 0.34
N LEU A 143 -4.63 -1.10 0.19
CA LEU A 143 -5.38 -1.92 -0.74
C LEU A 143 -6.13 -1.03 -1.73
N GLY A 144 -5.77 -1.13 -3.01
CA GLY A 144 -6.48 -0.49 -4.11
C GLY A 144 -7.48 -1.44 -4.76
N LEU A 145 -8.73 -1.00 -4.87
CA LEU A 145 -9.87 -1.72 -5.43
C LEU A 145 -10.57 -0.90 -6.52
N ASP A 146 -9.84 0.00 -7.15
CA ASP A 146 -10.42 1.00 -8.05
C ASP A 146 -10.91 0.38 -9.36
N ARG A 147 -12.08 0.81 -9.85
CA ARG A 147 -12.61 0.42 -11.16
C ARG A 147 -12.77 -1.09 -11.34
N LEU A 148 -13.16 -1.79 -10.28
CA LEU A 148 -13.33 -3.24 -10.28
C LEU A 148 -14.79 -3.68 -10.46
N GLY A 149 -15.73 -2.73 -10.55
CA GLY A 149 -17.16 -3.04 -10.66
C GLY A 149 -17.73 -3.62 -9.36
N LEU A 150 -17.19 -3.21 -8.21
CA LEU A 150 -17.59 -3.73 -6.90
C LEU A 150 -18.89 -3.11 -6.40
N TYR A 151 -19.63 -3.91 -5.66
CA TYR A 151 -20.88 -3.55 -4.97
C TYR A 151 -20.73 -3.72 -3.46
N ASP A 152 -21.69 -3.23 -2.69
CA ASP A 152 -21.75 -3.31 -1.22
C ASP A 152 -21.37 -4.67 -0.62
N ILE A 153 -21.76 -5.76 -1.28
CA ILE A 153 -21.44 -7.12 -0.80
C ILE A 153 -19.93 -7.34 -0.64
N HIS A 154 -19.11 -6.80 -1.54
CA HIS A 154 -17.66 -6.97 -1.51
C HIS A 154 -17.02 -6.19 -0.36
N LEU A 155 -17.48 -4.95 -0.13
CA LEU A 155 -16.98 -4.15 0.98
C LEU A 155 -17.45 -4.70 2.34
N LYS A 156 -18.66 -5.30 2.38
CA LYS A 156 -19.16 -6.05 3.53
C LYS A 156 -18.31 -7.30 3.82
N LEU A 157 -17.89 -8.03 2.79
CA LEU A 157 -16.97 -9.17 2.94
C LEU A 157 -15.60 -8.72 3.46
N LEU A 158 -15.05 -7.63 2.91
CA LEU A 158 -13.81 -7.02 3.41
C LEU A 158 -13.94 -6.65 4.90
N ALA A 159 -15.01 -5.95 5.27
CA ALA A 159 -15.28 -5.52 6.63
C ALA A 159 -15.43 -6.70 7.62
N ALA A 160 -15.84 -7.88 7.14
CA ALA A 160 -16.07 -9.06 7.94
C ALA A 160 -14.87 -10.02 8.03
N SER A 161 -13.82 -9.85 7.22
CA SER A 161 -12.77 -10.88 7.07
C SER A 161 -11.90 -11.12 8.30
N GLY A 162 -11.80 -10.15 9.22
CA GLY A 162 -10.87 -10.22 10.34
C GLY A 162 -9.39 -10.11 9.95
N LEU A 163 -9.05 -10.01 8.66
CA LEU A 163 -7.66 -10.03 8.18
C LEU A 163 -7.01 -8.65 8.16
N PHE A 164 -7.77 -7.59 7.93
CA PHE A 164 -7.24 -6.26 7.58
C PHE A 164 -6.76 -5.41 8.77
N GLY A 165 -6.22 -6.06 9.82
CA GLY A 165 -5.75 -5.42 11.06
C GLY A 165 -4.60 -4.42 10.88
N GLU A 166 -3.85 -4.52 9.78
CA GLU A 166 -2.76 -3.60 9.43
C GLU A 166 -3.16 -2.57 8.35
N LEU A 167 -4.37 -2.63 7.80
CA LEU A 167 -4.80 -1.77 6.71
C LEU A 167 -4.92 -0.32 7.21
N ARG A 168 -4.26 0.59 6.51
CA ARG A 168 -4.24 2.04 6.79
C ARG A 168 -4.86 2.86 5.68
N TRP A 169 -4.79 2.37 4.45
CA TRP A 169 -5.33 3.02 3.27
C TRP A 169 -6.19 2.06 2.46
N LEU A 170 -7.41 2.47 2.14
CA LEU A 170 -8.32 1.73 1.28
C LEU A 170 -8.82 2.62 0.14
N SER A 171 -8.44 2.30 -1.09
CA SER A 171 -9.00 2.95 -2.27
C SER A 171 -10.04 2.05 -2.91
N GLY A 172 -11.21 2.60 -3.22
CA GLY A 172 -12.32 1.91 -3.85
C GLY A 172 -13.01 2.80 -4.88
N VAL A 173 -12.23 3.63 -5.57
CA VAL A 173 -12.73 4.67 -6.47
C VAL A 173 -13.42 4.04 -7.68
N ASP A 174 -14.51 4.66 -8.13
CA ASP A 174 -15.21 4.27 -9.37
C ASP A 174 -15.72 2.82 -9.32
N ASN A 175 -16.54 2.55 -8.31
CA ASN A 175 -17.28 1.32 -8.11
C ASN A 175 -18.77 1.65 -7.88
N ASN A 176 -19.55 0.72 -7.34
CA ASN A 176 -20.97 0.88 -7.05
C ASN A 176 -21.27 0.68 -5.55
N PHE A 177 -20.50 1.35 -4.69
CA PHE A 177 -20.71 1.34 -3.24
C PHE A 177 -21.80 2.33 -2.81
N GLY A 178 -22.76 1.82 -2.05
CA GLY A 178 -23.80 2.59 -1.36
C GLY A 178 -23.51 2.76 0.12
N PHE A 179 -24.40 3.48 0.80
CA PHE A 179 -24.27 3.81 2.21
C PHE A 179 -24.10 2.58 3.14
N ASP A 180 -24.78 1.48 2.83
CA ASP A 180 -24.71 0.25 3.62
C ASP A 180 -23.33 -0.41 3.59
N ALA A 181 -22.55 -0.20 2.53
CA ALA A 181 -21.16 -0.64 2.44
C ALA A 181 -20.30 0.05 3.51
N TYR A 182 -20.44 1.37 3.63
CA TYR A 182 -19.69 2.19 4.60
C TYR A 182 -20.14 1.97 6.04
N VAL A 183 -21.43 1.67 6.25
CA VAL A 183 -21.94 1.20 7.55
C VAL A 183 -21.23 -0.09 7.98
N ALA A 184 -20.92 -1.00 7.04
CA ALA A 184 -20.19 -2.22 7.36
C ALA A 184 -18.72 -1.93 7.69
N LEU A 185 -18.06 -1.06 6.92
CA LEU A 185 -16.69 -0.61 7.24
C LEU A 185 -16.60 0.03 8.63
N ALA A 186 -17.49 0.97 8.94
CA ALA A 186 -17.52 1.67 10.23
C ALA A 186 -17.74 0.74 11.44
N LYS A 187 -18.37 -0.42 11.24
CA LYS A 187 -18.57 -1.45 12.28
C LYS A 187 -17.38 -2.40 12.42
N SER A 188 -16.45 -2.42 11.47
CA SER A 188 -15.41 -3.43 11.41
C SER A 188 -14.35 -3.19 12.48
N ALA A 189 -14.29 -4.07 13.47
CA ALA A 189 -13.24 -4.04 14.49
C ALA A 189 -11.85 -4.36 13.90
N SER A 190 -11.79 -5.09 12.77
CA SER A 190 -10.52 -5.39 12.10
C SER A 190 -9.93 -4.21 11.36
N LEU A 191 -10.68 -3.14 11.11
CA LEU A 191 -10.20 -1.94 10.41
C LEU A 191 -9.83 -0.80 11.36
N ALA A 192 -9.45 -1.13 12.59
CA ALA A 192 -9.13 -0.15 13.63
C ALA A 192 -7.93 0.77 13.30
N LYS A 193 -7.08 0.38 12.34
CA LYS A 193 -5.94 1.18 11.87
C LYS A 193 -6.21 1.90 10.54
N LEU A 194 -7.42 1.82 10.00
CA LEU A 194 -7.77 2.49 8.75
C LEU A 194 -7.80 4.01 8.98
N GLU A 195 -6.86 4.70 8.36
CA GLU A 195 -6.62 6.14 8.52
C GLU A 195 -7.07 6.92 7.29
N TYR A 196 -7.07 6.29 6.11
CA TYR A 196 -7.40 6.94 4.85
C TYR A 196 -8.30 6.06 4.01
N ALA A 197 -9.30 6.68 3.40
CA ALA A 197 -10.05 6.05 2.34
C ALA A 197 -10.30 7.01 1.18
N ASP A 198 -10.40 6.45 -0.03
CA ASP A 198 -10.89 7.16 -1.20
C ASP A 198 -12.00 6.33 -1.86
N PHE A 199 -13.22 6.86 -1.82
CA PHE A 199 -14.40 6.26 -2.43
C PHE A 199 -15.00 7.16 -3.50
N GLY A 200 -14.19 8.06 -4.08
CA GLY A 200 -14.63 8.95 -5.15
C GLY A 200 -15.30 8.18 -6.29
N ARG A 201 -16.23 8.84 -6.98
CA ARG A 201 -16.94 8.27 -8.14
C ARG A 201 -17.77 7.00 -7.82
N ASN A 202 -18.23 6.85 -6.58
CA ASN A 202 -19.27 5.88 -6.20
C ASN A 202 -20.65 6.58 -6.11
N PRO A 203 -21.77 5.83 -6.12
CA PRO A 203 -23.11 6.39 -5.88
C PRO A 203 -23.24 7.18 -4.59
N VAL A 204 -22.48 6.78 -3.56
CA VAL A 204 -22.34 7.50 -2.30
C VAL A 204 -20.85 7.63 -2.00
N ASP A 205 -20.38 8.83 -1.69
CA ASP A 205 -19.03 9.07 -1.17
C ASP A 205 -19.17 9.69 0.24
N PRO A 206 -18.72 9.00 1.30
CA PRO A 206 -18.82 9.51 2.66
C PRO A 206 -17.60 10.36 3.06
N VAL A 207 -16.51 10.32 2.30
CA VAL A 207 -15.24 10.95 2.68
C VAL A 207 -15.33 12.45 2.47
N GLU A 208 -14.70 13.22 3.36
CA GLU A 208 -14.66 14.67 3.25
C GLU A 208 -14.13 15.12 1.88
N THR A 209 -14.63 16.26 1.40
CA THR A 209 -14.13 16.90 0.19
C THR A 209 -13.38 18.16 0.57
N LEU A 210 -12.18 18.32 0.03
CA LEU A 210 -11.39 19.54 0.20
C LEU A 210 -11.67 20.52 -0.94
N GLY A 211 -11.99 21.76 -0.58
CA GLY A 211 -12.07 22.90 -1.49
C GLY A 211 -10.73 23.60 -1.58
N PHE A 212 -10.31 23.94 -2.79
CA PHE A 212 -9.02 24.58 -3.06
C PHE A 212 -9.18 25.97 -3.67
N ASP A 213 -8.37 26.92 -3.21
CA ASP A 213 -8.07 28.16 -3.92
C ASP A 213 -6.58 28.14 -4.33
N GLY A 214 -6.33 27.92 -5.62
CA GLY A 214 -4.98 27.61 -6.10
C GLY A 214 -4.42 26.34 -5.45
N ALA A 215 -3.38 26.50 -4.63
CA ALA A 215 -2.72 25.40 -3.90
C ALA A 215 -3.09 25.35 -2.40
N GLU A 216 -3.98 26.25 -1.95
CA GLU A 216 -4.40 26.33 -0.56
C GLU A 216 -5.73 25.59 -0.35
N VAL A 217 -5.79 24.77 0.71
CA VAL A 217 -7.06 24.19 1.17
C VAL A 217 -7.82 25.29 1.91
N VAL A 218 -8.99 25.67 1.39
CA VAL A 218 -9.81 26.77 1.94
C VAL A 218 -11.09 26.27 2.62
N ALA A 219 -11.46 25.02 2.40
CA ALA A 219 -12.60 24.39 3.05
C ALA A 219 -12.42 22.87 3.12
N ALA A 220 -12.92 22.26 4.18
CA ALA A 220 -13.18 20.83 4.28
C ALA A 220 -14.67 20.66 4.54
N GLU A 221 -15.37 19.94 3.65
CA GLU A 221 -16.80 19.67 3.78
C GLU A 221 -17.03 18.18 3.94
N MET A 222 -17.63 17.79 5.06
CA MET A 222 -18.06 16.41 5.31
C MET A 222 -19.42 16.17 4.64
N PRO A 223 -19.54 15.25 3.67
CA PRO A 223 -20.81 14.91 3.03
C PRO A 223 -21.85 14.40 4.04
N SER A 224 -23.13 14.51 3.70
CA SER A 224 -24.24 14.02 4.54
C SER A 224 -24.09 12.53 4.92
N ALA A 225 -23.54 11.71 4.03
CA ALA A 225 -23.23 10.31 4.31
C ALA A 225 -22.15 10.17 5.39
N GLY A 226 -21.05 10.93 5.31
CA GLY A 226 -20.00 10.95 6.35
C GLY A 226 -20.55 11.41 7.70
N GLN A 227 -21.33 12.51 7.71
CA GLN A 227 -21.98 13.01 8.93
C GLN A 227 -22.91 11.95 9.56
N ALA A 228 -23.69 11.24 8.75
CA ALA A 228 -24.58 10.18 9.23
C ALA A 228 -23.82 8.98 9.81
N LEU A 229 -22.65 8.64 9.27
CA LEU A 229 -21.78 7.62 9.83
C LEU A 229 -21.23 8.05 11.18
N GLU A 230 -20.70 9.27 11.31
CA GLU A 230 -20.13 9.74 12.58
C GLU A 230 -21.18 9.96 13.67
N GLN A 231 -22.38 10.42 13.31
CA GLN A 231 -23.52 10.47 14.25
C GLN A 231 -23.85 9.09 14.84
N ARG A 232 -23.60 8.01 14.09
CA ARG A 232 -23.91 6.64 14.49
C ARG A 232 -22.75 5.94 15.21
N PHE A 233 -21.51 6.20 14.79
CA PHE A 233 -20.35 5.41 15.20
C PHE A 233 -19.27 6.22 15.92
N GLY A 234 -19.46 7.54 16.08
CA GLY A 234 -18.43 8.45 16.56
C GLY A 234 -17.43 8.82 15.46
N HIS A 235 -16.34 9.48 15.85
CA HIS A 235 -15.28 9.91 14.93
C HIS A 235 -14.69 8.72 14.16
N LEU A 236 -14.66 8.81 12.83
CA LEU A 236 -14.08 7.79 11.95
C LEU A 236 -12.92 8.40 11.16
N GLU A 237 -11.68 8.09 11.54
CA GLU A 237 -10.48 8.73 11.00
C GLU A 237 -10.42 8.74 9.47
N TRP A 238 -10.76 7.62 8.84
CA TRP A 238 -10.70 7.45 7.38
C TRP A 238 -11.71 8.28 6.58
N LEU A 239 -12.67 8.95 7.23
CA LEU A 239 -13.53 9.94 6.58
C LEU A 239 -12.83 11.29 6.35
N HIS A 240 -11.71 11.54 7.04
CA HIS A 240 -11.02 12.82 7.02
C HIS A 240 -9.74 12.72 6.16
N ARG A 241 -9.58 13.64 5.22
CA ARG A 241 -8.41 13.85 4.33
C ARG A 241 -7.36 14.76 4.97
N GLU A 242 -7.73 15.60 5.95
CA GLU A 242 -6.75 16.42 6.66
C GLU A 242 -5.75 15.59 7.47
N HIS A 243 -4.48 15.86 7.19
CA HIS A 243 -3.35 15.09 7.70
C HIS A 243 -2.97 15.47 9.12
N LYS A 244 -2.71 14.49 10.00
CA LYS A 244 -1.95 14.74 11.23
C LYS A 244 -0.52 15.15 10.83
N PRO A 245 0.02 16.29 11.31
CA PRO A 245 1.40 16.68 11.01
C PRO A 245 2.37 15.57 11.48
N GLY A 246 3.01 14.88 10.53
CA GLY A 246 4.01 13.83 10.80
C GLY A 246 3.90 12.54 9.99
N GLY A 247 2.77 12.29 9.29
CA GLY A 247 2.67 11.13 8.39
C GLY A 247 3.50 11.34 7.12
N ARG A 248 4.39 10.40 6.80
CA ARG A 248 5.22 10.44 5.59
C ARG A 248 4.33 10.19 4.37
N TYR A 249 4.44 11.04 3.34
CA TYR A 249 3.82 10.80 2.03
C TYR A 249 4.32 9.46 1.47
N ALA A 250 3.40 8.56 1.14
CA ALA A 250 3.66 7.37 0.34
C ALA A 250 3.23 7.68 -1.10
N TYR A 251 4.22 7.76 -1.98
CA TYR A 251 4.19 7.77 -3.46
C TYR A 251 3.67 9.02 -4.18
N GLY A 252 4.60 9.62 -4.92
CA GLY A 252 4.40 10.21 -6.24
C GLY A 252 5.42 9.60 -7.20
#